data_AF-A0A962JWE9-F1
#
_entry.id   AF-A0A962JWE9-F1
#
_cell.length_a   1.000
_cell.length_b   1.000
_cell.length_c   1.000
_cell.angle_alpha   90.00
_cell.angle_beta   90.00
_cell.angle_gamma   90.00
#
_symmetry.space_group_name_H-M   'P 1'
#
loop_
_entity.id
_entity.type
_entity.pdbx_description
1 polymer ?
#
loop_
_entity_poly.entity_id
_entity_poly.type
_entity_poly.pdbx_seq_one_letter_code
_entity_poly.pdbx_strand_id
1 'polypeptide(L)'
;MKPHPTARLCCLLLLAASLLSCVSSEPRTLVPSITLSPETVSLSNGEPVGAGLNFGMSTGLNESDSLSNIAVLPGVRVRTVTPNGAAALAGLRAGD
;
A
#
# COMPACT_ATOMS: atom_id res chain seq x y z
N MET A 1 23.68 39.84 -36.23
CA MET A 1 22.35 39.90 -35.57
C MET A 1 22.53 39.42 -34.13
N LYS A 2 22.38 40.29 -33.12
CA LYS A 2 22.52 39.94 -31.70
C LYS A 2 21.18 39.40 -31.18
N PRO A 3 21.11 38.21 -30.57
CA PRO A 3 19.85 37.69 -30.05
C PRO A 3 19.35 38.55 -28.89
N HIS A 4 18.05 38.87 -28.91
CA HIS A 4 17.40 39.69 -27.89
C HIS A 4 17.45 39.00 -26.51
N PRO A 5 17.64 39.76 -25.42
CA PRO A 5 17.79 39.22 -24.07
C PRO A 5 16.55 38.44 -23.59
N THR A 6 15.37 38.81 -24.10
CA THR A 6 14.08 38.14 -23.83
C THR A 6 14.02 36.72 -24.39
N ALA A 7 14.61 36.48 -25.56
CA ALA A 7 14.65 35.15 -26.17
C ALA A 7 15.55 34.18 -25.37
N ARG A 8 16.63 34.70 -24.76
CA ARG A 8 17.53 33.90 -23.91
C ARG A 8 16.86 33.50 -22.61
N LEU A 9 16.12 34.42 -21.98
CA LEU A 9 15.38 34.14 -20.75
C LEU A 9 14.29 33.09 -20.98
N CYS A 10 13.54 33.23 -22.08
CA CYS A 10 12.48 32.29 -22.44
C CYS A 10 13.03 30.86 -22.69
N CYS A 11 14.16 30.77 -23.39
CA CYS A 11 14.84 29.50 -23.66
C CYS A 11 15.35 28.82 -22.38
N LEU A 12 15.90 29.61 -21.44
CA LEU A 12 16.38 29.10 -20.14
C LEU A 12 15.23 28.53 -19.29
N LEU A 13 14.07 29.18 -19.34
CA LEU A 13 12.88 28.81 -18.57
C LEU A 13 12.25 27.52 -19.12
N LEU A 14 12.23 27.35 -20.44
CA LEU A 14 11.82 26.11 -21.10
C LEU A 14 12.76 24.93 -20.76
N LEU A 15 14.07 25.19 -20.72
CA LEU A 15 15.05 24.17 -20.33
C LEU A 15 14.85 23.72 -18.87
N ALA A 16 14.64 24.68 -17.96
CA ALA A 16 14.40 24.39 -16.54
C ALA A 16 13.11 23.58 -16.33
N ALA A 17 12.03 23.89 -17.05
CA ALA A 17 10.78 23.15 -16.99
C ALA A 17 10.93 21.67 -17.40
N SER A 18 11.78 21.38 -18.40
CA SER A 18 12.03 20.01 -18.87
C SER A 18 12.78 19.12 -17.86
N LEU A 19 13.56 19.72 -16.95
CA LEU A 19 14.30 19.00 -15.92
C LEU A 19 13.40 18.51 -14.77
N LEU A 20 12.27 19.21 -14.51
CA LEU A 20 11.30 18.82 -13.48
C LEU A 20 10.50 17.57 -13.86
N SER A 21 10.31 17.31 -15.16
CA SER A 21 9.59 16.14 -15.66
C SER A 21 10.38 14.82 -15.63
N CYS A 22 11.67 14.86 -15.30
CA CYS A 22 12.54 13.68 -15.25
C CYS A 22 12.65 13.04 -13.85
N VAL A 23 11.84 13.47 -12.88
CA VAL A 23 11.76 12.80 -11.58
C VAL A 23 11.02 11.47 -11.74
N SER A 24 11.79 10.40 -11.84
CA SER A 24 11.29 9.03 -11.66
C SER A 24 11.27 8.73 -10.17
N SER A 25 10.08 8.66 -9.58
CA SER A 25 9.90 8.18 -8.22
C SER A 25 9.49 6.71 -8.29
N GLU A 26 10.37 5.81 -7.86
CA GLU A 26 9.97 4.42 -7.64
C GLU A 26 9.09 4.33 -6.37
N PRO A 27 7.99 3.56 -6.41
CA PRO A 27 7.18 3.34 -5.22
C PRO A 27 8.01 2.59 -4.18
N ARG A 28 8.24 3.21 -3.01
CA ARG A 28 8.86 2.52 -1.89
C ARG A 28 7.84 1.54 -1.30
N THR A 29 7.94 0.27 -1.68
CA THR A 29 7.16 -0.82 -1.10
C THR A 29 7.72 -1.19 0.27
N LEU A 30 7.03 -0.76 1.32
CA LEU A 30 7.27 -1.24 2.68
C LEU A 30 6.60 -2.61 2.80
N VAL A 31 7.39 -3.68 2.81
CA VAL A 31 6.88 -5.01 3.16
C VAL A 31 6.52 -4.97 4.65
N PRO A 32 5.24 -5.12 5.03
CA PRO A 32 4.87 -5.15 6.43
C PRO A 32 5.54 -6.35 7.08
N SER A 33 6.44 -6.10 8.04
CA SER A 33 7.05 -7.15 8.84
C SER A 33 6.57 -7.00 10.28
N ILE A 34 6.07 -8.09 10.84
CA ILE A 34 5.69 -8.18 12.24
C ILE A 34 6.68 -9.15 12.87
N THR A 35 7.62 -8.63 13.66
CA THR A 35 8.57 -9.46 14.43
C THR A 35 7.85 -10.07 15.62
N LEU A 36 7.73 -11.39 15.63
CA LEU A 36 7.10 -12.15 16.72
C LEU A 36 8.11 -13.13 17.32
N SER A 37 8.11 -13.26 18.65
CA SER A 37 8.88 -14.30 19.32
C SER A 37 8.33 -15.70 18.97
N PRO A 38 9.19 -16.72 18.82
CA PRO A 38 8.74 -18.08 18.50
C PRO A 38 7.79 -18.65 19.56
N GLU A 39 7.96 -18.27 20.83
CA GLU A 39 7.10 -18.76 21.92
C GLU A 39 5.68 -18.18 21.95
N THR A 40 5.37 -17.13 21.20
CA THR A 40 4.06 -16.45 21.28
C THR A 40 3.11 -16.75 20.12
N VAL A 41 3.48 -17.60 19.16
CA VAL A 41 2.75 -17.75 17.89
C VAL A 41 2.35 -19.20 17.60
N SER A 42 1.05 -19.44 17.60
CA SER A 42 0.43 -20.61 16.96
C SER A 42 -0.49 -20.11 15.84
N LEU A 43 -0.01 -20.19 14.59
CA LEU A 43 -0.81 -19.89 13.40
C LEU A 43 -1.51 -21.18 12.96
N SER A 44 -2.62 -21.51 13.61
CA SER A 44 -3.46 -22.65 13.24
C SER A 44 -4.43 -22.24 12.12
N ASN A 45 -4.48 -23.00 11.03
CA ASN A 45 -5.34 -22.76 9.87
C ASN A 45 -6.85 -23.04 10.13
N GLY A 46 -7.28 -23.23 11.38
CA GLY A 46 -8.64 -23.74 11.63
C GLY A 46 -9.24 -23.56 13.03
N GLU A 47 -8.70 -22.72 13.92
CA GLU A 47 -9.36 -22.45 15.20
C GLU A 47 -10.38 -21.29 15.07
N PRO A 48 -11.61 -21.44 15.61
CA PRO A 48 -12.61 -20.39 15.60
C PRO A 48 -12.14 -19.16 16.39
N VAL A 49 -12.65 -18.00 15.97
CA VAL A 49 -12.45 -16.69 16.62
C VAL A 49 -12.75 -16.81 18.12
N GLY A 50 -11.72 -16.90 18.95
CA GLY A 50 -11.92 -17.01 20.40
C GLY A 50 -10.66 -17.24 21.23
N ALA A 51 -9.71 -18.05 20.74
CA ALA A 51 -8.49 -18.38 21.51
C ALA A 51 -7.17 -18.00 20.81
N GLY A 52 -7.22 -17.54 19.56
CA GLY A 52 -6.06 -17.10 18.79
C GLY A 52 -5.68 -15.63 19.03
N LEU A 53 -4.44 -15.27 18.67
CA LEU A 53 -3.94 -13.89 18.65
C LEU A 53 -4.91 -12.99 17.87
N ASN A 54 -5.44 -11.95 18.51
CA ASN A 54 -6.32 -10.98 17.87
C ASN A 54 -5.51 -9.76 17.40
N PHE A 55 -5.34 -9.64 16.07
CA PHE A 55 -4.65 -8.51 15.46
C PHE A 55 -5.51 -7.24 15.36
N GLY A 56 -6.77 -7.28 15.80
CA GLY A 56 -7.71 -6.17 15.68
C GLY A 56 -8.15 -5.94 14.23
N MET A 57 -8.28 -7.01 13.44
CA MET A 57 -8.82 -6.97 12.08
C MET A 57 -9.56 -8.26 11.75
N SER A 58 -10.53 -8.17 10.84
CA SER A 58 -11.16 -9.34 10.20
C SER A 58 -10.67 -9.45 8.77
N THR A 59 -10.31 -10.66 8.37
CA THR A 59 -9.99 -10.99 6.98
C THR A 59 -11.12 -11.81 6.37
N GLY A 60 -11.21 -11.80 5.05
CA GLY A 60 -12.07 -12.69 4.27
C GLY A 60 -11.34 -13.19 3.04
N LEU A 61 -11.99 -14.05 2.26
CA LEU A 61 -11.46 -14.49 0.97
C LEU A 61 -11.16 -13.26 0.10
N ASN A 62 -10.05 -13.33 -0.63
CA ASN A 62 -9.74 -12.35 -1.66
C ASN A 62 -10.56 -12.71 -2.90
N GLU A 63 -11.54 -11.88 -3.24
CA GLU A 63 -12.47 -12.12 -4.33
C GLU A 63 -12.30 -11.02 -5.38
N SER A 64 -12.46 -11.40 -6.65
CA SER A 64 -12.51 -10.45 -7.75
C SER A 64 -13.69 -9.48 -7.56
N ASP A 65 -13.41 -8.19 -7.73
CA ASP A 65 -14.43 -7.12 -7.71
C ASP A 65 -15.14 -6.97 -9.07
N SER A 66 -14.86 -7.85 -10.03
CA SER A 66 -15.46 -7.80 -11.37
C SER A 66 -16.77 -8.58 -11.43
N LEU A 67 -17.86 -7.89 -11.80
CA LEU A 67 -19.16 -8.51 -12.04
C LEU A 67 -19.18 -9.48 -13.24
N SER A 68 -18.25 -9.30 -14.19
CA SER A 68 -18.11 -10.15 -15.37
C SER A 68 -17.13 -11.31 -15.19
N ASN A 69 -16.35 -11.32 -14.11
CA ASN A 69 -15.34 -12.33 -13.85
C ASN A 69 -15.20 -12.60 -12.35
N ILE A 70 -16.03 -13.51 -11.86
CA ILE A 70 -16.07 -13.91 -10.45
C ILE A 70 -15.02 -15.00 -10.23
N ALA A 71 -13.98 -14.67 -9.46
CA ALA A 71 -12.90 -15.58 -9.12
C ALA A 71 -12.43 -15.34 -7.68
N VAL A 72 -12.02 -16.42 -7.00
CA VAL A 72 -11.30 -16.33 -5.72
C VAL A 72 -9.81 -16.20 -6.05
N LEU A 73 -9.22 -15.08 -5.64
CA LEU A 73 -7.82 -14.78 -5.81
C LEU A 73 -7.01 -15.36 -4.64
N PRO A 74 -5.72 -15.69 -4.85
CA PRO A 74 -4.85 -16.10 -3.75
C PRO A 74 -4.78 -15.05 -2.64
N GLY A 75 -4.61 -15.53 -1.41
CA GLY A 75 -4.48 -14.70 -0.22
C GLY A 75 -5.81 -14.36 0.45
N VAL A 76 -5.79 -13.32 1.28
CA VAL A 76 -6.94 -12.83 2.04
C VAL A 76 -7.03 -11.32 1.89
N ARG A 77 -8.25 -10.78 2.02
CA ARG A 77 -8.51 -9.35 1.98
C ARG A 77 -8.99 -8.85 3.34
N VAL A 78 -8.48 -7.71 3.79
CA VAL A 78 -8.91 -7.08 5.04
C VAL A 78 -10.32 -6.53 4.87
N ARG A 79 -11.27 -7.01 5.68
CA ARG A 79 -12.69 -6.59 5.61
C ARG A 79 -12.98 -5.47 6.61
N THR A 80 -12.47 -5.59 7.83
CA THR A 80 -12.65 -4.59 8.87
C THR A 80 -11.40 -4.48 9.72
N VAL A 81 -11.18 -3.29 10.28
CA VAL A 81 -10.10 -3.00 11.21
C VAL A 81 -10.71 -2.36 12.45
N THR A 82 -10.37 -2.89 13.62
CA THR A 82 -10.81 -2.35 14.91
C THR A 82 -10.12 -1.01 15.15
N PRO A 83 -10.86 0.07 15.43
CA PRO A 83 -10.27 1.38 15.75
C PRO A 83 -9.29 1.28 16.91
N ASN A 84 -8.13 1.93 16.79
CA ASN A 84 -7.03 1.90 17.76
C ASN A 84 -6.48 0.49 18.10
N GLY A 85 -6.86 -0.55 17.33
CA GLY A 85 -6.29 -1.90 17.45
C GLY A 85 -4.92 -2.02 16.82
N ALA A 86 -4.25 -3.16 17.01
CA ALA A 86 -2.90 -3.41 16.50
C ALA A 86 -2.80 -3.19 14.97
N ALA A 87 -3.76 -3.72 14.19
CA ALA A 87 -3.83 -3.51 12.75
C ALA A 87 -4.00 -2.02 12.36
N ALA A 88 -4.83 -1.25 13.10
CA ALA A 88 -5.00 0.17 12.86
C ALA A 88 -3.70 0.96 13.15
N LEU A 89 -3.01 0.63 14.23
CA LEU A 89 -1.72 1.25 14.59
C LEU A 89 -0.61 0.89 13.60
N ALA A 90 -0.68 -0.29 12.98
CA ALA A 90 0.21 -0.69 11.89
C ALA A 90 -0.15 -0.03 10.55
N GLY A 91 -1.25 0.72 10.48
CA GLY A 91 -1.69 1.45 9.29
C GLY A 91 -2.51 0.62 8.29
N LEU A 92 -2.91 -0.61 8.65
CA LEU A 92 -3.77 -1.45 7.81
C LEU A 92 -5.18 -0.86 7.70
N ARG A 93 -5.80 -1.06 6.55
CA ARG A 93 -7.12 -0.52 6.21
C ARG A 93 -7.99 -1.60 5.58
N ALA A 94 -9.30 -1.38 5.65
CA ALA A 94 -10.24 -2.21 4.90
C ALA A 94 -9.94 -2.09 3.40
N GLY A 95 -9.81 -3.22 2.74
CA GLY A 95 -9.52 -3.32 1.32
C GLY A 95 -8.08 -3.70 0.98
N ASP A 96 -7.15 -3.61 1.94
CA ASP A 96 -5.78 -4.16 1.86
C ASP A 96 -5.78 -5.67 1.63
#